data_AF-A0A940SRN4-F1
#
_entry.id   AF-A0A940SRN4-F1
#
_cell.length_a   1.000
_cell.length_b   1.000
_cell.length_c   1.000
_cell.angle_alpha   90.00
_cell.angle_beta   90.00
_cell.angle_gamma   90.00
#
_symmetry.space_group_name_H-M   'P 1'
#
loop_
_entity.id
_entity.type
_entity.pdbx_description
1 polymer ?
#
loop_
_entity_poly.entity_id
_entity_poly.type
_entity_poly.pdbx_seq_one_letter_code
_entity_poly.pdbx_strand_id
1 'polypeptide(L)'
;WFAAKYANAHDIFFIGRGIDYAVTLEGSLKLKEISYIHSEAYAAGELKHGPISLIEKGIIVISIVTQDALTEKTVSNMVEVKSRGAKLMAVTTAGNYFLEDTAEFTCYVPKIEPLFAGSLSVIPLQLLSYYVSIGKGFDVDKPRNLAKSVTVE
;
A
#
# COMPACT_ATOMS: atom_id res chain seq x y z
N TRP A 1 0.13 -11.36 -11.14
CA TRP A 1 1.52 -11.70 -10.78
C TRP A 1 1.91 -11.19 -9.40
N PHE A 2 1.89 -9.87 -9.12
CA PHE A 2 2.35 -9.31 -7.84
C PHE A 2 1.64 -9.92 -6.61
N ALA A 3 0.31 -9.95 -6.60
CA ALA A 3 -0.48 -10.55 -5.51
C ALA A 3 -0.06 -12.01 -5.21
N ALA A 4 0.06 -12.85 -6.24
CA ALA A 4 0.49 -14.24 -6.09
C ALA A 4 1.92 -14.37 -5.55
N LYS A 5 2.83 -13.50 -6.00
CA LYS A 5 4.23 -13.49 -5.55
C LYS A 5 4.37 -13.21 -4.06
N TYR A 6 3.48 -12.39 -3.50
CA TYR A 6 3.58 -11.89 -2.14
C TYR A 6 2.46 -12.37 -1.21
N ALA A 7 1.67 -13.36 -1.63
CA ALA A 7 0.57 -13.89 -0.83
C ALA A 7 1.02 -14.50 0.52
N ASN A 8 2.27 -14.96 0.60
CA ASN A 8 2.86 -15.55 1.80
C ASN A 8 3.63 -14.54 2.67
N ALA A 9 3.56 -13.24 2.35
CA ALA A 9 4.14 -12.22 3.22
C ALA A 9 3.43 -12.21 4.58
N HIS A 10 4.21 -12.08 5.65
CA HIS A 10 3.69 -11.91 7.00
C HIS A 10 3.36 -10.45 7.29
N ASP A 11 4.28 -9.56 6.96
CA ASP A 11 4.19 -8.12 7.21
C ASP A 11 4.27 -7.32 5.90
N ILE A 12 3.36 -6.35 5.75
CA ILE A 12 3.33 -5.41 4.63
C ILE A 12 3.06 -4.00 5.14
N PHE A 13 3.94 -3.06 4.83
CA PHE A 13 3.76 -1.66 5.21
C PHE A 13 3.22 -0.85 4.04
N PHE A 14 2.41 0.17 4.35
CA PHE A 14 1.94 1.14 3.39
C PHE A 14 2.45 2.52 3.76
N ILE A 15 2.91 3.30 2.78
CA ILE A 15 3.38 4.67 3.01
C ILE A 15 2.77 5.66 2.01
N GLY A 16 2.43 6.84 2.50
CA GLY A 16 1.91 7.94 1.70
C GLY A 16 2.02 9.26 2.42
N ARG A 17 1.75 10.37 1.73
CA ARG A 17 1.77 11.72 2.29
C ARG A 17 0.49 12.46 1.93
N GLY A 18 0.02 13.38 2.77
CA GLY A 18 -1.20 14.13 2.49
C GLY A 18 -2.41 13.20 2.32
N ILE A 19 -3.20 13.38 1.25
CA ILE A 19 -4.39 12.55 0.98
C ILE A 19 -4.00 11.09 0.74
N ASP A 20 -2.85 10.83 0.12
CA ASP A 20 -2.36 9.47 -0.12
C ASP A 20 -2.15 8.68 1.18
N TYR A 21 -1.93 9.34 2.33
CA TYR A 21 -1.89 8.65 3.63
C TYR A 21 -3.27 8.13 4.06
N ALA A 22 -4.36 8.85 3.77
CA ALA A 22 -5.70 8.32 4.03
C ALA A 22 -5.99 7.08 3.16
N VAL A 23 -5.49 7.08 1.92
CA VAL A 23 -5.59 5.94 1.01
C VAL A 23 -4.76 4.75 1.51
N THR A 24 -3.57 4.99 2.06
CA THR A 24 -2.73 3.92 2.63
C THR A 24 -3.38 3.26 3.84
N LEU A 25 -4.05 4.03 4.69
CA LEU A 25 -4.81 3.51 5.83
C LEU A 25 -5.89 2.53 5.37
N GLU A 26 -6.69 2.90 4.36
CA GLU A 26 -7.72 2.03 3.81
C GLU A 26 -7.13 0.78 3.13
N GLY A 27 -6.08 0.95 2.31
CA GLY A 27 -5.42 -0.18 1.66
C GLY A 27 -4.84 -1.18 2.67
N SER A 28 -4.22 -0.68 3.74
CA SER A 28 -3.74 -1.50 4.85
C SER A 28 -4.90 -2.19 5.56
N LEU A 29 -5.99 -1.48 5.85
CA LEU A 29 -7.17 -2.05 6.50
C LEU A 29 -7.77 -3.19 5.66
N LYS A 30 -8.01 -2.98 4.35
CA LYS A 30 -8.56 -4.02 3.48
C LYS A 30 -7.65 -5.25 3.45
N LEU A 31 -6.35 -5.06 3.29
CA LEU A 31 -5.43 -6.18 3.27
C LEU A 31 -5.48 -6.98 4.58
N LYS A 32 -5.54 -6.29 5.73
CA LYS A 32 -5.64 -6.90 7.05
C LYS A 32 -6.91 -7.74 7.19
N GLU A 33 -8.05 -7.18 6.81
CA GLU A 33 -9.37 -7.80 6.98
C GLU A 33 -9.51 -9.11 6.21
N ILE A 34 -9.15 -9.13 4.91
CA ILE A 34 -9.49 -10.26 4.04
C ILE A 34 -8.31 -11.20 3.76
N SER A 35 -7.06 -10.77 3.96
CA SER A 35 -5.88 -11.63 3.74
C SER A 35 -5.17 -12.09 5.02
N TYR A 36 -5.54 -11.51 6.17
CA TYR A 36 -4.92 -11.72 7.47
C TYR A 36 -3.41 -11.49 7.51
N ILE A 37 -2.86 -10.81 6.52
CA ILE A 37 -1.48 -10.29 6.54
C ILE A 37 -1.46 -9.16 7.56
N HIS A 38 -0.41 -9.13 8.39
CA HIS A 38 -0.21 -8.00 9.28
C HIS A 38 0.21 -6.80 8.44
N SER A 39 -0.71 -5.86 8.26
CA SER A 39 -0.47 -4.65 7.49
C SER A 39 -0.60 -3.41 8.35
N GLU A 40 0.30 -2.46 8.12
CA GLU A 40 0.29 -1.20 8.84
C GLU A 40 0.59 -0.04 7.88
N ALA A 41 -0.10 1.08 8.08
CA ALA A 41 0.05 2.26 7.24
C ALA A 41 0.68 3.39 8.05
N TYR A 42 1.69 4.03 7.46
CA TYR A 42 2.42 5.12 8.06
C TYR A 42 2.41 6.33 7.14
N ALA A 43 2.38 7.53 7.74
CA ALA A 43 2.74 8.73 7.01
C ALA A 43 4.22 8.61 6.62
N ALA A 44 4.56 8.78 5.34
CA ALA A 44 5.92 8.47 4.85
C ALA A 44 7.01 9.30 5.56
N GLY A 45 6.67 10.52 6.00
CA GLY A 45 7.58 11.38 6.77
C GLY A 45 7.89 10.87 8.18
N GLU A 46 7.03 10.02 8.75
CA GLU A 46 7.14 9.55 10.13
C GLU A 46 8.00 8.29 10.26
N LEU A 47 8.47 7.70 9.15
CA LEU A 47 9.21 6.44 9.17
C LEU A 47 10.42 6.48 10.12
N LYS A 48 11.18 7.58 10.12
CA LYS A 48 12.38 7.74 10.96
C LYS A 48 12.09 7.88 12.45
N HIS A 49 10.83 8.07 12.84
CA HIS A 49 10.43 8.24 14.22
C HIS A 49 10.14 6.90 14.93
N GLY A 50 10.58 5.78 14.35
CA GLY A 50 10.47 4.44 14.92
C GLY A 50 10.19 3.35 13.89
N PRO A 51 9.13 3.49 13.05
CA PRO A 51 8.67 2.42 12.16
C PRO A 51 9.73 1.87 11.20
N ILE A 52 10.69 2.72 10.80
CA ILE A 52 11.78 2.31 9.90
C ILE A 52 12.65 1.18 10.48
N SER A 53 12.63 0.97 11.80
CA SER A 53 13.32 -0.14 12.47
C SER A 53 12.75 -1.52 12.12
N LEU A 54 11.49 -1.58 11.66
CA LEU A 54 10.83 -2.81 11.22
C LEU A 54 11.17 -3.16 9.76
N ILE A 55 11.83 -2.25 9.04
CA ILE A 55 12.17 -2.46 7.63
C ILE A 55 13.45 -3.26 7.53
N GLU A 56 13.31 -4.48 7.01
CA GLU A 56 14.41 -5.38 6.71
C GLU A 56 14.27 -6.04 5.34
N LYS A 57 15.25 -6.87 4.98
CA LYS A 57 15.29 -7.53 3.68
C LYS A 57 14.07 -8.42 3.48
N GLY A 58 13.31 -8.13 2.42
CA GLY A 58 12.15 -8.94 2.03
C GLY A 58 10.81 -8.39 2.51
N ILE A 59 10.81 -7.39 3.42
CA ILE A 59 9.61 -6.63 3.78
C ILE A 59 9.08 -5.91 2.55
N ILE A 60 7.76 -5.91 2.37
CA ILE A 60 7.10 -5.24 1.27
C ILE A 60 6.59 -3.90 1.76
N VAL A 61 6.88 -2.85 1.00
CA VAL A 61 6.34 -1.50 1.24
C VAL A 61 5.58 -1.04 0.01
N ILE A 62 4.30 -0.75 0.19
CA ILE A 62 3.39 -0.26 -0.85
C ILE A 62 3.27 1.25 -0.67
N SER A 63 3.67 2.00 -1.70
CA SER A 63 3.70 3.46 -1.69
C SER A 63 2.63 4.04 -2.60
N ILE A 64 1.90 5.05 -2.14
CA ILE A 64 0.92 5.76 -2.96
C ILE A 64 1.49 7.15 -3.23
N VAL A 65 1.62 7.48 -4.51
CA VAL A 65 2.31 8.68 -5.01
C VAL A 65 1.47 9.30 -6.11
N THR A 66 0.38 9.99 -5.75
CA THR A 66 -0.53 10.61 -6.73
C THR A 66 -0.51 12.14 -6.71
N GLN A 67 0.15 12.73 -5.72
CA GLN A 67 0.24 14.17 -5.53
C GLN A 67 1.59 14.71 -6.00
N ASP A 68 1.60 15.36 -7.17
CA ASP A 68 2.80 15.92 -7.81
C ASP A 68 3.67 16.76 -6.84
N ALA A 69 3.04 17.61 -6.01
CA ALA A 69 3.75 18.46 -5.04
C ALA A 69 4.44 17.69 -3.88
N LEU A 70 4.07 16.43 -3.66
CA LEU A 70 4.63 15.57 -2.59
C LEU A 70 5.43 14.40 -3.15
N THR A 71 5.51 14.25 -4.47
CA THR A 71 6.15 13.14 -5.16
C THR A 71 7.61 13.00 -4.77
N GLU A 72 8.44 14.03 -4.92
CA GLU A 72 9.87 13.96 -4.57
C GLU A 72 10.10 13.55 -3.11
N LYS A 73 9.31 14.11 -2.18
CA LYS A 73 9.40 13.79 -0.75
C LYS A 73 9.02 12.34 -0.47
N THR A 74 8.02 11.81 -1.17
CA THR A 74 7.57 10.43 -1.00
C THR A 74 8.58 9.45 -1.61
N VAL A 75 9.13 9.78 -2.78
CA VAL A 75 10.19 9.00 -3.44
C VAL A 75 11.45 8.94 -2.59
N SER A 76 11.83 10.04 -1.93
CA SER A 76 12.93 10.02 -0.97
C SER A 76 12.71 8.99 0.14
N ASN A 77 11.51 8.90 0.71
CA ASN A 77 11.19 7.87 1.71
C ASN A 77 11.14 6.45 1.12
N MET A 78 10.70 6.28 -0.13
CA MET A 78 10.78 5.00 -0.84
C MET A 78 12.23 4.52 -0.97
N VAL A 79 13.14 5.41 -1.38
CA VAL A 79 14.58 5.10 -1.48
C VAL A 79 15.16 4.74 -0.10
N GLU A 80 14.73 5.43 0.96
CA GLU A 80 15.18 5.13 2.32
C GLU A 80 14.83 3.69 2.75
N VAL A 81 13.61 3.23 2.50
CA VAL A 81 13.20 1.85 2.84
C VAL A 81 13.81 0.82 1.88
N LYS A 82 13.96 1.16 0.59
CA LYS A 82 14.64 0.29 -0.40
C LYS A 82 16.10 0.05 -0.02
N SER A 83 16.80 1.08 0.46
CA SER A 83 18.20 0.94 0.91
C SER A 83 18.37 -0.01 2.10
N ARG A 84 17.29 -0.31 2.81
CA ARG A 84 17.23 -1.27 3.93
C ARG A 84 16.74 -2.67 3.51
N GLY A 85 16.58 -2.90 2.21
CA GLY A 85 16.22 -4.21 1.66
C GLY A 85 14.72 -4.42 1.44
N ALA A 86 13.89 -3.38 1.61
CA ALA A 86 12.48 -3.45 1.28
C ALA A 86 12.25 -3.70 -0.21
N LYS A 87 11.18 -4.42 -0.53
CA LYS A 87 10.60 -4.54 -1.86
C LYS A 87 9.48 -3.54 -2.02
N LEU A 88 9.51 -2.78 -3.10
CA LEU A 88 8.63 -1.65 -3.32
C LEU A 88 7.58 -1.96 -4.38
N MET A 89 6.35 -1.62 -4.04
CA MET A 89 5.28 -1.39 -5.01
C MET A 89 4.87 0.08 -4.95
N ALA A 90 4.60 0.68 -6.10
CA ALA A 90 4.07 2.03 -6.19
C ALA A 90 2.69 2.03 -6.87
N VAL A 91 1.77 2.85 -6.37
CA VAL A 91 0.56 3.27 -7.08
C VAL A 91 0.73 4.75 -7.40
N THR A 92 0.68 5.11 -8.68
CA THR A 92 0.90 6.49 -9.14
C THR A 92 0.03 6.82 -10.35
N THR A 93 0.01 8.08 -10.77
CA THR A 93 -0.69 8.53 -11.96
C THR A 93 0.12 8.26 -13.23
N ALA A 94 -0.57 7.98 -14.34
CA ALA A 94 0.04 7.90 -15.67
C ALA A 94 0.87 9.16 -15.97
N GLY A 95 2.10 8.96 -16.45
CA GLY A 95 3.10 10.03 -16.64
C GLY A 95 4.25 9.98 -15.63
N ASN A 96 4.06 9.39 -14.44
CA ASN A 96 5.12 9.22 -13.43
C ASN A 96 5.94 7.95 -13.68
N TYR A 97 6.44 7.76 -14.90
CA TYR A 97 7.15 6.54 -15.32
C TYR A 97 8.50 6.36 -14.62
N PHE A 98 9.12 7.45 -14.18
CA PHE A 98 10.38 7.41 -13.42
C PHE A 98 10.27 6.63 -12.10
N LEU A 99 9.07 6.35 -11.57
CA LEU A 99 8.92 5.51 -10.39
C LEU A 99 9.35 4.05 -10.62
N GLU A 100 9.42 3.58 -11.86
CA GLU A 100 9.91 2.23 -12.18
C GLU A 100 11.40 2.05 -11.83
N ASP A 101 12.18 3.12 -11.77
CA ASP A 101 13.58 3.07 -11.30
C ASP A 101 13.66 2.76 -9.79
N THR A 102 12.61 3.14 -9.06
CA THR A 102 12.54 3.00 -7.60
C THR A 102 11.75 1.76 -7.18
N ALA A 103 10.58 1.51 -7.74
CA ALA A 103 9.71 0.40 -7.36
C ALA A 103 9.86 -0.82 -8.27
N GLU A 104 9.87 -2.04 -7.69
CA GLU A 104 9.87 -3.28 -8.47
C GLU A 104 8.53 -3.55 -9.18
N PHE A 105 7.46 -2.88 -8.77
CA PHE A 105 6.18 -2.95 -9.44
C PHE A 105 5.44 -1.62 -9.32
N THR A 106 5.07 -1.04 -10.46
CA THR A 106 4.32 0.22 -10.51
C THR A 106 2.95 -0.03 -11.12
N CYS A 107 1.92 0.44 -10.43
CA CYS A 107 0.54 0.46 -10.92
C CYS A 107 0.16 1.90 -11.26
N TYR A 108 -0.32 2.10 -12.48
CA TYR A 108 -0.73 3.40 -12.98
C TYR A 108 -2.25 3.55 -12.92
N VAL A 109 -2.72 4.63 -12.29
CA VAL A 109 -4.09 5.13 -12.44
C VAL A 109 -4.10 6.29 -13.45
N PRO A 110 -5.21 6.55 -14.15
CA PRO A 110 -5.33 7.70 -15.03
C PRO A 110 -5.01 9.02 -14.31
N LYS A 111 -4.41 9.96 -15.02
CA LYS A 111 -4.22 11.33 -14.50
C LYS A 111 -5.59 12.00 -14.40
N ILE A 112 -5.93 12.48 -13.21
CA ILE A 112 -7.20 13.15 -12.90
C ILE A 112 -6.94 14.33 -11.97
N GLU A 113 -7.98 15.12 -11.70
CA GLU A 113 -7.91 16.22 -10.76
C GLU A 113 -7.44 15.71 -9.37
N PRO A 114 -6.42 16.34 -8.75
CA PRO A 114 -5.82 15.87 -7.50
C PRO A 114 -6.82 15.60 -6.37
N LEU A 115 -7.91 16.36 -6.32
CA LEU A 115 -8.96 16.18 -5.30
C LEU A 115 -9.62 14.79 -5.36
N PHE A 116 -9.68 14.18 -6.55
CA PHE A 116 -10.28 12.85 -6.77
C PHE A 116 -9.25 11.73 -6.92
N ALA A 117 -7.96 12.05 -6.94
CA ALA A 117 -6.88 11.07 -7.13
C ALA A 117 -6.96 9.90 -6.12
N GLY A 118 -7.30 10.20 -4.87
CA GLY A 118 -7.49 9.20 -3.81
C GLY A 118 -8.58 8.18 -4.12
N SER A 119 -9.68 8.60 -4.76
CA SER A 119 -10.80 7.72 -5.13
C SER A 119 -10.41 6.70 -6.21
N LEU A 120 -9.47 7.03 -7.09
CA LEU A 120 -8.96 6.07 -8.07
C LEU A 120 -7.81 5.22 -7.51
N SER A 121 -6.93 5.81 -6.70
CA SER A 121 -5.75 5.09 -6.20
C SER A 121 -6.08 4.02 -5.14
N VAL A 122 -7.25 4.08 -4.51
CA VAL A 122 -7.72 3.00 -3.62
C VAL A 122 -8.09 1.72 -4.36
N ILE A 123 -8.54 1.81 -5.61
CA ILE A 123 -9.05 0.66 -6.38
C ILE A 123 -7.95 -0.41 -6.58
N PRO A 124 -6.71 -0.07 -7.01
CA PRO A 124 -5.61 -1.03 -7.04
C PRO A 124 -5.35 -1.73 -5.69
N LEU A 125 -5.52 -1.04 -4.56
CA LEU A 125 -5.28 -1.60 -3.23
C LEU A 125 -6.38 -2.58 -2.81
N GLN A 126 -7.64 -2.28 -3.16
CA GLN A 126 -8.77 -3.18 -2.99
C GLN A 126 -8.58 -4.46 -3.82
N LEU A 127 -8.20 -4.32 -5.09
CA LEU A 127 -7.91 -5.46 -5.96
C LEU A 127 -6.72 -6.27 -5.47
N LEU A 128 -5.65 -5.62 -5.00
CA LEU A 128 -4.51 -6.30 -4.40
C LEU A 128 -4.95 -7.18 -3.22
N SER A 129 -5.72 -6.60 -2.29
CA SER A 129 -6.23 -7.31 -1.11
C SER A 129 -7.10 -8.50 -1.50
N TYR A 130 -8.00 -8.30 -2.48
CA TYR A 130 -8.87 -9.33 -3.03
C TYR A 130 -8.07 -10.50 -3.62
N TYR A 131 -7.13 -10.22 -4.52
CA TYR A 131 -6.34 -11.27 -5.17
C TYR A 131 -5.35 -11.96 -4.23
N VAL A 132 -4.82 -11.26 -3.22
CA VAL A 132 -4.03 -11.90 -2.16
C VAL A 132 -4.91 -12.85 -1.34
N SER A 133 -6.10 -12.42 -0.93
CA SER A 133 -7.05 -13.23 -0.16
C SER A 133 -7.47 -14.51 -0.90
N ILE A 134 -7.87 -14.38 -2.17
CA ILE A 134 -8.21 -15.53 -3.03
C ILE A 134 -7.00 -16.43 -3.23
N GLY A 135 -5.82 -15.86 -3.45
CA GLY A 135 -4.58 -16.64 -3.58
C GLY A 135 -4.25 -17.48 -2.35
N LYS A 136 -4.73 -17.08 -1.17
CA LYS A 136 -4.60 -17.81 0.10
C LYS A 136 -5.78 -18.76 0.39
N GLY A 137 -6.80 -18.80 -0.48
CA GLY A 137 -7.98 -19.64 -0.33
C GLY A 137 -8.94 -19.18 0.77
N PHE A 138 -8.97 -17.89 1.09
CA PHE A 138 -9.88 -17.34 2.11
C PHE A 138 -11.24 -16.93 1.52
N ASP A 139 -12.27 -16.97 2.37
CA ASP A 139 -13.59 -16.41 2.07
C ASP A 139 -13.52 -14.88 2.21
N VAL A 140 -13.52 -14.19 1.06
CA VAL A 140 -13.43 -12.72 0.98
C VAL A 140 -14.70 -12.06 1.52
N ASP A 141 -15.86 -12.70 1.35
CA ASP A 141 -17.16 -12.13 1.72
C ASP A 141 -17.44 -12.28 3.22
N LYS A 142 -16.83 -13.29 3.85
CA LYS A 142 -16.99 -13.58 5.28
C LYS A 142 -15.63 -13.72 5.98
N PRO A 143 -14.87 -12.62 6.14
CA PRO A 143 -13.63 -12.63 6.89
C PRO A 143 -13.88 -13.01 8.35
N ARG A 144 -12.98 -13.81 8.92
CA ARG A 144 -13.10 -14.31 10.29
C ARG A 144 -13.16 -13.15 11.28
N ASN A 145 -13.97 -13.31 12.32
CA ASN A 145 -14.09 -12.36 13.45
C ASN A 145 -14.59 -10.95 13.07
N LEU A 146 -15.11 -10.75 11.86
CA LEU A 146 -15.68 -9.47 11.43
C LEU A 146 -17.18 -9.61 11.17
N ALA A 147 -17.91 -8.55 11.51
CA ALA A 147 -19.31 -8.36 11.15
C ALA A 147 -19.42 -7.15 10.21
N LYS A 148 -20.41 -7.17 9.32
CA LYS A 148 -20.61 -6.08 8.35
C LYS A 148 -20.88 -4.72 9.02
N SER A 149 -21.50 -4.75 10.19
CA SER A 149 -21.77 -3.60 11.05
C SER A 149 -21.69 -4.06 12.50
N VAL A 150 -21.06 -3.26 13.35
CA VAL A 150 -21.02 -3.49 14.79
C VAL A 150 -22.22 -2.76 15.39
N THR A 151 -23.25 -3.52 15.79
CA THR A 151 -24.53 -2.98 16.27
C THR A 151 -24.71 -3.11 17.78
N VAL A 152 -23.66 -3.51 18.50
CA VAL A 152 -23.65 -3.71 19.95
C VAL A 152 -22.42 -3.02 20.54
N GLU A 153 -22.57 -2.44 21.74
CA GLU A 153 -21.50 -1.80 22.52
C GLU A 153 -20.82 -2.78 23.48
#